data_AF-A0A947CBP4-F1
#
_entry.id   AF-A0A947CBP4-F1
#
_cell.length_a   1.000
_cell.length_b   1.000
_cell.length_c   1.000
_cell.angle_alpha   90.00
_cell.angle_beta   90.00
_cell.angle_gamma   90.00
#
_symmetry.space_group_name_H-M   'P 1'
#
loop_
_entity.id
_entity.type
_entity.pdbx_description
1 polymer ?
#
loop_
_entity_poly.entity_id
_entity_poly.type
_entity_poly.pdbx_seq_one_letter_code
_entity_poly.pdbx_strand_id
1 'polypeptide(L)'
;KTRLQQVCYTVLETLRWLSIMLFPVMPDKCNELRAQLGMPALLPTEQVDLWPSVWGGLRPGTQTQSGTPLFPRFDEAQERSILERLGVEAPNTKRNKAAAMTETEQIKDDVINFDDFMKVDLRVAVVKEAEKVEKSKKLIRLVVDAGEAEPRQILAGIAEHYSPEDLIGRRVVIVANLKPRKLMGLESQGMVLAASDESGLSVLGVDKEVEPGSPAK
;
A
#
# COMPACT_ATOMS: atom_id res chain seq x y z
N LYS A 1 -34.37 -5.16 8.21
CA LYS A 1 -34.71 -4.05 7.29
C LYS A 1 -34.75 -2.70 8.01
N THR A 2 -35.41 -2.58 9.16
CA THR A 2 -35.50 -1.34 9.98
C THR A 2 -34.14 -0.77 10.41
N ARG A 3 -33.21 -1.61 10.90
CA ARG A 3 -31.87 -1.16 11.32
C ARG A 3 -31.06 -0.54 10.18
N LEU A 4 -31.13 -1.11 8.97
CA LEU A 4 -30.44 -0.57 7.80
C LEU A 4 -30.97 0.82 7.43
N GLN A 5 -32.29 0.99 7.43
CA GLN A 5 -32.93 2.28 7.15
C GLN A 5 -32.52 3.35 8.17
N GLN A 6 -32.44 2.98 9.46
CA GLN A 6 -31.96 3.88 10.51
C GLN A 6 -30.51 4.29 10.28
N VAL A 7 -29.62 3.34 9.97
CA VAL A 7 -28.21 3.64 9.68
C VAL A 7 -28.06 4.56 8.47
N CYS A 8 -28.75 4.26 7.36
CA CYS A 8 -28.73 5.11 6.18
C CYS A 8 -29.26 6.52 6.49
N TYR A 9 -30.35 6.64 7.24
CA TYR A 9 -30.89 7.93 7.64
C TYR A 9 -29.90 8.72 8.51
N THR A 10 -29.29 8.08 9.50
CA THR A 10 -28.28 8.71 10.37
C THR A 10 -27.11 9.23 9.54
N VAL A 11 -26.59 8.45 8.58
CA VAL A 11 -25.48 8.87 7.72
C VAL A 11 -25.86 10.09 6.88
N LEU A 12 -27.01 10.06 6.22
CA LEU A 12 -27.47 11.17 5.37
C LEU A 12 -27.75 12.44 6.20
N GLU A 13 -28.31 12.29 7.40
CA GLU A 13 -28.54 13.41 8.32
C GLU A 13 -27.21 13.98 8.85
N THR A 14 -26.19 13.15 9.12
CA THR A 14 -24.83 13.64 9.43
C THR A 14 -24.25 14.45 8.28
N LEU A 15 -24.39 13.98 7.03
CA LEU A 15 -23.91 14.72 5.85
C LEU A 15 -24.61 16.07 5.69
N ARG A 16 -25.91 16.15 6.02
CA ARG A 16 -26.65 17.42 6.05
C ARG A 16 -26.03 18.39 7.06
N TRP A 17 -25.70 17.94 8.26
CA TRP A 17 -25.06 18.78 9.28
C TRP A 17 -23.67 19.26 8.84
N LEU A 18 -22.85 18.35 8.31
CA LEU A 18 -21.53 18.68 7.78
C LEU A 18 -21.61 19.73 6.66
N SER A 19 -22.62 19.63 5.78
CA SER A 19 -22.83 20.62 4.72
C SER A 19 -23.07 22.05 5.24
N ILE A 20 -23.60 22.19 6.47
CA ILE A 20 -23.83 23.50 7.10
C ILE A 20 -22.55 23.98 7.80
N MET A 21 -21.91 23.09 8.58
CA MET A 21 -20.73 23.45 9.36
C MET A 21 -19.51 23.79 8.49
N LEU A 22 -19.35 23.10 7.35
CA LEU A 22 -18.24 23.34 6.41
C LEU A 22 -18.54 24.46 5.40
N PHE A 23 -19.77 24.96 5.36
CA PHE A 23 -20.19 25.99 4.40
C PHE A 23 -19.31 27.26 4.43
N PRO A 24 -18.89 27.79 5.60
CA PRO A 24 -18.05 28.99 5.66
C PRO A 24 -16.66 28.83 5.01
N VAL A 25 -16.17 27.60 4.89
CA VAL A 25 -14.84 27.29 4.34
C VAL A 25 -14.92 26.87 2.87
N MET A 26 -15.96 26.11 2.51
CA MET A 26 -16.09 25.47 1.19
C MET A 26 -17.56 25.47 0.71
N PRO A 27 -18.12 26.65 0.37
CA PRO A 27 -19.54 26.81 0.06
C PRO A 27 -19.97 26.02 -1.17
N ASP A 28 -19.15 26.01 -2.23
CA ASP A 28 -19.46 25.32 -3.49
C ASP A 28 -19.57 23.81 -3.29
N LYS A 29 -18.60 23.22 -2.58
CA LYS A 29 -18.61 21.79 -2.27
C LYS A 29 -19.73 21.41 -1.30
N CYS A 30 -20.09 22.28 -0.36
CA CYS A 30 -21.26 22.04 0.47
C CYS A 30 -22.56 22.05 -0.35
N ASN A 31 -22.68 22.93 -1.34
CA ASN A 31 -23.84 22.96 -2.24
C ASN A 31 -23.89 21.76 -3.20
N GLU A 32 -22.74 21.31 -3.73
CA GLU A 32 -22.64 20.07 -4.51
C GLU A 32 -23.09 18.85 -3.66
N LEU A 33 -22.64 18.73 -2.41
CA LEU A 33 -23.06 17.68 -1.48
C LEU A 33 -24.57 17.71 -1.26
N ARG A 34 -25.15 18.90 -1.06
CA ARG A 34 -26.59 19.05 -0.82
C ARG A 34 -27.43 18.72 -2.05
N ALA A 35 -26.95 19.03 -3.25
CA ALA A 35 -27.58 18.60 -4.49
C ALA A 35 -27.65 17.06 -4.57
N GLN A 36 -26.57 16.35 -4.20
CA GLN A 36 -26.56 14.89 -4.12
C GLN A 36 -27.53 14.34 -3.05
N LEU A 37 -27.72 15.07 -1.94
CA LEU A 37 -28.72 14.74 -0.92
C LEU A 37 -30.17 15.07 -1.35
N GLY A 38 -30.38 15.65 -2.54
CA GLY A 38 -31.71 16.09 -3.00
C GLY A 38 -32.24 17.32 -2.25
N MET A 39 -31.33 18.14 -1.72
CA MET A 39 -31.64 19.32 -0.92
C MET A 39 -31.29 20.62 -1.65
N PRO A 40 -31.98 21.73 -1.36
CA PRO A 40 -31.62 23.03 -1.91
C PRO A 40 -30.27 23.51 -1.36
N ALA A 41 -29.57 24.31 -2.17
CA ALA A 41 -28.34 24.98 -1.79
C ALA A 41 -28.53 25.84 -0.53
N LEU A 42 -27.45 26.00 0.25
CA LEU A 42 -27.44 26.93 1.37
C LEU A 42 -27.25 28.34 0.83
N LEU A 43 -28.17 29.22 1.23
CA LEU A 43 -28.15 30.64 0.91
C LEU A 43 -28.18 31.39 2.25
N PRO A 44 -27.04 31.53 2.94
CA PRO A 44 -27.00 32.28 4.19
C PRO A 44 -27.32 33.75 3.89
N THR A 45 -28.21 34.31 4.70
CA THR A 45 -28.55 35.74 4.73
C THR A 45 -28.18 36.28 6.10
N GLU A 46 -27.82 37.57 6.19
CA GLU A 46 -27.31 38.20 7.44
C GLU A 46 -28.19 38.01 8.69
N GLN A 47 -29.47 37.66 8.50
CA GLN A 47 -30.48 37.54 9.56
C GLN A 47 -30.86 36.10 9.90
N VAL A 48 -30.29 35.10 9.21
CA VAL A 48 -30.68 33.69 9.37
C VAL A 48 -29.47 32.86 9.76
N ASP A 49 -29.43 32.46 11.03
CA ASP A 49 -28.50 31.43 11.49
C ASP A 49 -28.99 30.05 11.04
N LEU A 50 -28.18 29.41 10.19
CA LEU A 50 -28.46 28.08 9.66
C LEU A 50 -27.82 26.98 10.51
N TRP A 51 -27.13 27.32 11.60
CA TRP A 51 -26.43 26.37 12.45
C TRP A 51 -27.34 25.20 12.87
N PRO A 52 -26.90 23.95 12.68
CA PRO A 52 -27.78 22.81 12.92
C PRO A 52 -28.00 22.64 14.43
N SER A 53 -29.25 22.83 14.86
CA SER A 53 -29.66 22.74 16.26
C SER A 53 -30.57 21.54 16.56
N VAL A 54 -31.27 21.02 15.54
CA VAL A 54 -32.21 19.91 15.66
C VAL A 54 -31.85 18.78 14.70
N TRP A 55 -31.83 17.56 15.23
CA TRP A 55 -31.62 16.34 14.46
C TRP A 55 -32.91 15.90 13.76
N GLY A 56 -32.77 15.35 12.56
CA GLY A 56 -33.89 14.83 11.77
C GLY A 56 -34.46 15.85 10.77
N GLY A 57 -33.62 16.75 10.28
CA GLY A 57 -34.03 17.76 9.28
C GLY A 57 -34.25 17.18 7.88
N LEU A 58 -33.66 16.02 7.57
CA LEU A 58 -33.89 15.32 6.31
C LEU A 58 -35.26 14.63 6.30
N ARG A 59 -36.12 14.98 5.34
CA ARG A 59 -37.46 14.39 5.23
C ARG A 59 -37.36 12.96 4.67
N PRO A 60 -37.94 11.95 5.35
CA PRO A 60 -38.03 10.60 4.78
C PRO A 60 -38.72 10.63 3.40
N GLY A 61 -38.18 9.89 2.43
CA GLY A 61 -38.65 9.90 1.04
C GLY A 61 -37.98 10.93 0.13
N THR A 62 -37.04 11.73 0.64
CA THR A 62 -36.18 12.57 -0.21
C THR A 62 -35.35 11.69 -1.14
N GLN A 63 -35.39 11.96 -2.45
CA GLN A 63 -34.61 11.21 -3.42
C GLN A 63 -33.19 11.78 -3.50
N THR A 64 -32.21 10.96 -3.10
CA THR A 64 -30.79 11.25 -3.32
C THR A 64 -30.44 11.12 -4.79
N GLN A 65 -29.55 11.97 -5.28
CA GLN A 65 -29.02 11.90 -6.63
C GLN A 65 -27.62 11.31 -6.61
N SER A 66 -27.33 10.45 -7.60
CA SER A 66 -25.96 10.02 -7.85
C SER A 66 -25.19 11.20 -8.44
N GLY A 67 -24.09 11.60 -7.79
CA GLY A 67 -23.23 12.69 -8.24
C GLY A 67 -21.80 12.24 -8.42
N THR A 68 -20.99 13.13 -8.97
CA THR A 68 -19.53 12.97 -9.03
C THR A 68 -18.93 13.00 -7.62
N PRO A 69 -17.80 12.29 -7.38
CA PRO A 69 -17.08 12.41 -6.12
C PRO A 69 -16.82 13.88 -5.78
N LEU A 70 -17.15 14.30 -4.54
CA LEU A 70 -17.09 15.71 -4.14
C LEU A 70 -15.66 16.27 -4.19
N PHE A 71 -14.70 15.41 -3.91
CA PHE A 71 -13.27 15.68 -3.98
C PHE A 71 -12.63 14.65 -4.92
N PRO A 72 -12.71 14.88 -6.24
CA PRO A 72 -11.98 14.03 -7.18
C PRO A 72 -10.49 14.19 -6.91
N ARG A 73 -9.74 13.10 -7.07
CA ARG A 73 -8.28 13.19 -7.05
C ARG A 73 -7.83 14.04 -8.23
N PHE A 74 -6.91 14.96 -8.00
CA PHE A 74 -6.27 15.69 -9.08
C PHE A 74 -5.48 14.71 -9.95
N ASP A 75 -5.53 14.91 -11.26
CA ASP A 75 -4.62 14.23 -12.18
C ASP A 75 -3.25 14.95 -12.19
N GLU A 76 -2.20 14.26 -12.68
CA GLU A 76 -0.85 14.83 -12.72
C GLU A 76 -0.78 16.15 -13.51
N ALA A 77 -1.68 16.37 -14.47
CA ALA A 77 -1.70 17.57 -15.29
C ALA A 77 -2.29 18.76 -14.51
N GLN A 78 -3.37 18.52 -13.77
CA GLN A 78 -4.02 19.47 -12.88
C GLN A 78 -3.10 19.85 -11.73
N GLU A 79 -2.41 18.90 -11.11
CA GLU A 79 -1.46 19.17 -10.04
C GLU A 79 -0.31 20.09 -10.52
N ARG A 80 0.29 19.79 -11.67
CA ARG A 80 1.34 20.63 -12.27
C ARG A 80 0.82 22.04 -12.56
N SER A 81 -0.39 22.17 -13.09
CA SER A 81 -1.00 23.48 -13.37
C SER A 81 -1.27 24.30 -12.10
N ILE A 82 -1.61 23.64 -10.99
CA ILE A 82 -1.88 24.30 -9.71
C ILE A 82 -0.57 24.76 -9.06
N LEU A 83 0.48 23.93 -9.11
CA LEU A 83 1.82 24.28 -8.61
C LEU A 83 2.41 25.49 -9.36
N GLU A 84 2.27 25.51 -10.69
CA GLU A 84 2.69 26.65 -11.52
C GLU A 84 1.94 27.94 -11.14
N ARG A 85 0.61 27.87 -10.94
CA ARG A 85 -0.21 29.01 -10.52
C ARG A 85 0.13 29.53 -9.12
N LEU A 86 0.59 28.66 -8.22
CA LEU A 86 0.93 29.02 -6.85
C LEU A 86 2.35 29.58 -6.72
N GLY A 87 3.12 29.66 -7.81
CA GLY A 87 4.49 30.17 -7.80
C GLY A 87 5.45 29.33 -6.95
N VAL A 88 5.02 28.13 -6.58
CA VAL A 88 5.83 27.14 -5.89
C VAL A 88 6.51 26.33 -6.98
N GLU A 89 7.83 26.46 -7.10
CA GLU A 89 8.59 25.55 -7.94
C GLU A 89 8.26 24.13 -7.48
N ALA A 90 7.71 23.33 -8.40
CA ALA A 90 7.48 21.92 -8.14
C ALA A 90 8.78 21.35 -7.56
N PRO A 91 8.76 20.69 -6.38
CA PRO A 91 9.96 20.14 -5.79
C PRO A 91 10.69 19.36 -6.86
N ASN A 92 11.97 19.68 -7.07
CA ASN A 92 12.78 19.22 -8.19
C ASN A 92 12.94 17.69 -8.12
N THR A 93 11.90 16.99 -8.53
CA THR A 93 11.72 15.54 -8.43
C THR A 93 12.63 14.83 -9.41
N LYS A 94 13.37 15.54 -10.26
CA LYS A 94 14.29 14.93 -11.23
C LYS A 94 15.65 14.52 -10.64
N ARG A 95 15.97 14.85 -9.38
CA ARG A 95 17.18 14.30 -8.71
C ARG A 95 16.88 13.18 -7.70
N ASN A 96 15.60 12.95 -7.38
CA ASN A 96 15.12 11.80 -6.60
C ASN A 96 14.26 10.81 -7.42
N LYS A 97 14.22 10.96 -8.75
CA LYS A 97 13.49 10.08 -9.69
C LYS A 97 14.22 8.80 -10.09
N ALA A 98 15.37 8.49 -9.49
CA ALA A 98 16.11 7.26 -9.75
C ALA A 98 16.08 6.26 -8.57
N ALA A 99 15.53 6.62 -7.41
CA ALA A 99 15.53 5.75 -6.22
C ALA A 99 14.15 5.57 -5.55
N ALA A 100 13.10 6.28 -6.00
CA ALA A 100 11.75 6.19 -5.42
C ALA A 100 10.63 5.99 -6.46
N MET A 101 10.96 5.59 -7.69
CA MET A 101 10.00 5.23 -8.76
C MET A 101 10.12 3.76 -9.15
N THR A 102 9.76 2.90 -8.21
CA THR A 102 9.26 1.52 -8.35
C THR A 102 8.98 1.15 -6.90
N GLU A 103 7.78 1.19 -6.34
CA GLU A 103 6.52 0.62 -6.80
C GLU A 103 5.38 1.28 -5.98
N THR A 104 4.51 2.09 -6.58
CA THR A 104 3.10 2.14 -6.11
C THR A 104 2.08 2.72 -7.10
N GLU A 105 2.42 2.92 -8.38
CA GLU A 105 1.41 3.17 -9.43
C GLU A 105 1.67 2.35 -10.71
N GLN A 106 1.73 1.03 -10.53
CA GLN A 106 1.41 0.05 -11.57
C GLN A 106 0.56 -1.07 -10.94
N ILE A 107 -0.66 -0.76 -10.54
CA ILE A 107 -1.70 -1.80 -10.41
C ILE A 107 -2.85 -1.36 -11.29
N LYS A 108 -2.67 -1.62 -12.59
CA LYS A 108 -3.54 -1.48 -13.77
C LYS A 108 -2.53 -1.35 -14.92
N ASP A 109 -1.87 -2.43 -15.34
CA ASP A 109 -2.45 -3.38 -16.29
C ASP A 109 -2.01 -4.85 -16.12
N ASP A 110 -1.16 -5.20 -15.14
CA ASP A 110 -0.69 -6.58 -14.86
C ASP A 110 -1.21 -7.12 -13.51
N VAL A 111 -2.53 -7.13 -13.32
CA VAL A 111 -3.12 -7.83 -12.16
C VAL A 111 -2.97 -9.33 -12.39
N ILE A 112 -2.08 -9.97 -11.63
CA ILE A 112 -1.92 -11.43 -11.68
C ILE A 112 -3.12 -12.13 -11.03
N ASN A 113 -3.53 -13.26 -11.59
CA ASN A 113 -4.58 -14.07 -10.98
C ASN A 113 -4.01 -14.87 -9.80
N PHE A 114 -4.88 -15.35 -8.93
CA PHE A 114 -4.48 -16.23 -7.81
C PHE A 114 -3.70 -17.47 -8.29
N ASP A 115 -4.02 -17.98 -9.49
CA ASP A 115 -3.31 -19.10 -10.10
C ASP A 115 -1.83 -18.79 -10.37
N ASP A 116 -1.48 -17.53 -10.67
CA ASP A 116 -0.09 -17.12 -10.88
C ASP A 116 0.68 -17.08 -9.56
N PHE A 117 0.02 -16.70 -8.46
CA PHE A 117 0.60 -16.81 -7.12
C PHE A 117 0.82 -18.27 -6.72
N MET A 118 -0.13 -19.16 -7.03
CA MET A 118 0.02 -20.61 -6.77
C MET A 118 1.16 -21.26 -7.57
N LYS A 119 1.61 -20.65 -8.68
CA LYS A 119 2.79 -21.12 -9.41
C LYS A 119 4.09 -20.83 -8.68
N VAL A 120 4.12 -19.96 -7.67
CA VAL A 120 5.33 -19.64 -6.90
C VAL A 120 5.38 -20.50 -5.64
N ASP A 121 6.45 -21.27 -5.48
CA ASP A 121 6.66 -22.11 -4.30
C ASP A 121 7.41 -21.31 -3.24
N LEU A 122 6.65 -20.67 -2.34
CA LEU A 122 7.19 -19.93 -1.20
C LEU A 122 7.30 -20.85 0.02
N ARG A 123 8.50 -20.94 0.60
CA ARG A 123 8.75 -21.77 1.80
C ARG A 123 9.52 -21.03 2.87
N VAL A 124 9.27 -21.40 4.11
CA VAL A 124 10.11 -20.99 5.24
C VAL A 124 11.33 -21.89 5.30
N ALA A 125 12.52 -21.30 5.34
CA ALA A 125 13.78 -22.02 5.45
C ALA A 125 14.60 -21.52 6.64
N VAL A 126 15.41 -22.41 7.23
CA VAL A 126 16.33 -22.07 8.32
C VAL A 126 17.74 -21.96 7.76
N VAL A 127 18.41 -20.84 8.01
CA VAL A 127 19.82 -20.67 7.63
C VAL A 127 20.71 -21.53 8.53
N LYS A 128 21.44 -22.48 7.94
CA LYS A 128 22.42 -23.33 8.65
C LYS A 128 23.80 -22.71 8.61
N GLU A 129 24.20 -22.19 7.46
CA GLU A 129 25.50 -21.56 7.27
C GLU A 129 25.35 -20.28 6.46
N ALA A 130 26.18 -19.28 6.77
CA ALA A 130 26.24 -18.02 6.06
C ALA A 130 27.70 -17.59 5.90
N GLU A 131 28.09 -17.22 4.67
CA GLU A 131 29.46 -16.80 4.34
C GLU A 131 29.46 -15.63 3.38
N LYS A 132 30.43 -14.71 3.50
CA LYS A 132 30.61 -13.65 2.50
C LYS A 132 31.23 -14.21 1.22
N VAL A 133 30.71 -13.79 0.07
CA VAL A 133 31.29 -14.17 -1.21
C VAL A 133 32.48 -13.27 -1.51
N GLU A 134 33.71 -13.80 -1.49
CA GLU A 134 34.95 -13.01 -1.71
C GLU A 134 34.94 -12.19 -3.01
N LYS A 135 34.25 -12.69 -4.04
CA LYS A 135 34.14 -12.05 -5.36
C LYS A 135 33.08 -10.95 -5.44
N SER A 136 32.29 -10.70 -4.39
CA SER A 136 31.25 -9.67 -4.39
C SER A 136 31.05 -9.05 -3.03
N LYS A 137 31.09 -7.72 -2.97
CA LYS A 137 30.82 -6.95 -1.75
C LYS A 137 29.35 -6.98 -1.31
N LYS A 138 28.44 -7.46 -2.19
CA LYS A 138 26.98 -7.41 -1.98
C LYS A 138 26.33 -8.76 -1.69
N LEU A 139 27.05 -9.88 -1.88
CA LEU A 139 26.47 -11.22 -1.81
C LEU A 139 26.93 -11.98 -0.56
N ILE A 140 25.97 -12.63 0.11
CA ILE A 140 26.19 -13.64 1.13
C ILE A 140 25.73 -14.98 0.57
N ARG A 141 26.57 -16.01 0.70
CA ARG A 141 26.27 -17.40 0.43
C ARG A 141 25.57 -17.98 1.66
N LEU A 142 24.33 -18.42 1.48
CA LEU A 142 23.52 -19.05 2.51
C LEU A 142 23.31 -20.51 2.16
N VAL A 143 23.52 -21.38 3.15
CA VAL A 143 23.11 -22.78 3.11
C VAL A 143 21.85 -22.87 3.96
N VAL A 144 20.71 -23.13 3.32
CA VAL A 144 19.40 -23.11 3.97
C VAL A 144 18.75 -24.48 3.96
N ASP A 145 18.09 -24.80 5.07
CA ASP A 145 17.25 -25.97 5.24
C ASP A 145 15.80 -25.60 4.94
N ALA A 146 15.30 -26.08 3.81
CA ALA A 146 13.95 -25.86 3.33
C ALA A 146 13.06 -27.11 3.50
N GLY A 147 13.39 -28.00 4.44
CA GLY A 147 12.67 -29.26 4.67
C GLY A 147 12.90 -30.32 3.58
N GLU A 148 14.04 -30.24 2.88
CA GLU A 148 14.44 -31.17 1.82
C GLU A 148 15.56 -32.11 2.31
N ALA A 149 15.82 -33.18 1.55
CA ALA A 149 16.86 -34.16 1.92
C ALA A 149 18.28 -33.56 1.95
N GLU A 150 18.54 -32.56 1.11
CA GLU A 150 19.81 -31.84 1.06
C GLU A 150 19.57 -30.33 1.25
N PRO A 151 20.44 -29.64 2.01
CA PRO A 151 20.34 -28.20 2.17
C PRO A 151 20.65 -27.49 0.85
N ARG A 152 19.94 -26.39 0.58
CA ARG A 152 20.09 -25.63 -0.66
C ARG A 152 21.09 -24.50 -0.49
N GLN A 153 21.84 -24.22 -1.56
CA GLN A 153 22.68 -23.03 -1.63
C GLN A 153 21.92 -21.87 -2.29
N ILE A 154 21.86 -20.73 -1.59
CA ILE A 154 21.25 -19.50 -2.08
C ILE A 154 22.24 -18.35 -1.94
N LEU A 155 22.36 -17.52 -2.98
CA LEU A 155 23.18 -16.31 -2.96
C LEU A 155 22.27 -15.11 -2.75
N ALA A 156 22.35 -14.48 -1.58
CA ALA A 156 21.49 -13.38 -1.19
C ALA A 156 22.23 -12.04 -1.27
N GLY A 157 21.61 -11.04 -1.89
CA GLY A 157 22.13 -9.67 -2.06
C GLY A 157 22.06 -8.79 -0.82
N ILE A 158 22.35 -9.36 0.36
CA ILE A 158 22.03 -8.74 1.66
C ILE A 158 23.28 -8.36 2.49
N ALA A 159 24.46 -8.43 1.87
CA ALA A 159 25.74 -8.21 2.57
C ALA A 159 25.98 -6.79 3.08
N GLU A 160 25.26 -5.80 2.53
CA GLU A 160 25.37 -4.39 2.95
C GLU A 160 24.62 -4.12 4.26
N HIS A 161 23.65 -4.97 4.62
CA HIS A 161 22.77 -4.76 5.78
C HIS A 161 22.87 -5.84 6.86
N TYR A 162 23.32 -7.04 6.50
CA TYR A 162 23.42 -8.16 7.44
C TYR A 162 24.83 -8.74 7.49
N SER A 163 25.29 -9.07 8.69
CA SER A 163 26.47 -9.91 8.85
C SER A 163 26.07 -11.40 8.68
N PRO A 164 26.98 -12.28 8.25
CA PRO A 164 26.70 -13.71 8.17
C PRO A 164 26.28 -14.30 9.53
N GLU A 165 26.88 -13.82 10.61
CA GLU A 165 26.62 -14.27 11.98
C GLU A 165 25.16 -14.02 12.41
N ASP A 166 24.58 -12.89 12.00
CA ASP A 166 23.19 -12.52 12.31
C ASP A 166 22.15 -13.37 11.57
N LEU A 167 22.59 -14.08 10.51
CA LEU A 167 21.71 -14.86 9.66
C LEU A 167 21.64 -16.32 10.09
N ILE A 168 22.67 -16.86 10.75
CA ILE A 168 22.71 -18.25 11.18
C ILE A 168 21.59 -18.53 12.20
N GLY A 169 20.81 -19.58 11.96
CA GLY A 169 19.66 -19.95 12.78
C GLY A 169 18.38 -19.13 12.52
N ARG A 170 18.46 -18.09 11.68
CA ARG A 170 17.30 -17.26 11.34
C ARG A 170 16.36 -18.02 10.37
N ARG A 171 15.06 -17.86 10.60
CA ARG A 171 14.00 -18.33 9.69
C ARG A 171 13.74 -17.25 8.64
N VAL A 172 13.87 -17.62 7.37
CA VAL A 172 13.73 -16.71 6.22
C VAL A 172 12.75 -17.28 5.21
N VAL A 173 12.06 -16.41 4.48
CA VAL A 173 11.16 -16.85 3.39
C VAL A 173 11.95 -16.92 2.09
N ILE A 174 11.84 -18.05 1.39
CA ILE A 174 12.52 -18.31 0.12
C ILE A 174 11.55 -18.68 -0.99
N VAL A 175 11.95 -18.42 -2.24
CA VAL A 175 11.33 -18.97 -3.44
C VAL A 175 12.06 -20.25 -3.84
N ALA A 176 11.41 -21.41 -3.71
CA ALA A 176 12.01 -22.73 -3.87
C ALA A 176 11.97 -23.27 -5.32
N ASN A 177 11.06 -22.78 -6.16
CA ASN A 177 10.87 -23.27 -7.53
C ASN A 177 11.45 -22.35 -8.62
N LEU A 178 12.42 -21.51 -8.26
CA LEU A 178 13.11 -20.65 -9.22
C LEU A 178 14.21 -21.44 -9.95
N LYS A 179 14.41 -21.18 -11.24
CA LYS A 179 15.50 -21.83 -12.01
C LYS A 179 16.86 -21.46 -11.41
N PRO A 180 17.76 -22.43 -11.18
CA PRO A 180 19.09 -22.14 -10.67
C PRO A 180 19.85 -21.15 -11.57
N ARG A 181 20.53 -20.19 -10.95
CA ARG A 181 21.32 -19.18 -11.67
C ARG A 181 22.72 -19.11 -11.07
N LYS A 182 23.72 -19.05 -11.95
CA LYS A 182 25.12 -18.83 -11.55
C LYS A 182 25.38 -17.34 -11.33
N LEU A 183 25.88 -16.98 -10.15
CA LEU A 183 26.33 -15.64 -9.80
C LEU A 183 27.76 -15.75 -9.26
N MET A 184 28.70 -15.02 -9.86
CA MET A 184 30.11 -14.99 -9.44
C MET A 184 30.79 -16.38 -9.33
N GLY A 185 30.33 -17.35 -10.12
CA GLY A 185 30.86 -18.71 -10.16
C GLY A 185 30.21 -19.70 -9.20
N LEU A 186 29.30 -19.25 -8.34
CA LEU A 186 28.50 -20.08 -7.43
C LEU A 186 27.07 -20.22 -7.97
N GLU A 187 26.45 -21.38 -7.74
CA GLU A 187 25.06 -21.64 -8.13
C GLU A 187 24.08 -21.22 -7.02
N SER A 188 23.06 -20.44 -7.36
CA SER A 188 21.96 -20.08 -6.47
C SER A 188 20.71 -20.84 -6.88
N GLN A 189 20.20 -21.70 -5.98
CA GLN A 189 19.06 -22.59 -6.19
C GLN A 189 17.77 -22.04 -5.58
N GLY A 190 17.67 -20.71 -5.52
CA GLY A 190 16.53 -20.00 -4.94
C GLY A 190 16.82 -18.51 -4.76
N MET A 191 15.88 -17.84 -4.11
CA MET A 191 15.96 -16.43 -3.76
C MET A 191 15.39 -16.21 -2.36
N VAL A 192 16.11 -15.46 -1.51
CA VAL A 192 15.58 -14.99 -0.22
C VAL A 192 14.75 -13.74 -0.47
N LEU A 193 13.57 -13.67 0.13
CA LEU A 193 12.74 -12.47 0.07
C LEU A 193 13.17 -11.46 1.13
N ALA A 194 13.32 -10.21 0.71
CA ALA A 194 13.62 -9.09 1.57
C ALA A 194 12.80 -7.87 1.14
N ALA A 195 12.32 -7.11 2.11
CA ALA A 195 11.76 -5.79 1.90
C ALA A 195 12.90 -4.77 1.80
N SER A 196 12.77 -3.79 0.92
CA SER A 196 13.71 -2.67 0.81
C SER A 196 12.94 -1.38 1.03
N ASP A 197 13.45 -0.52 1.90
CA ASP A 197 12.93 0.83 2.12
C ASP A 197 14.08 1.86 2.22
N GLU A 198 13.75 3.12 2.51
CA GLU A 198 14.74 4.20 2.67
C GLU A 198 15.71 3.98 3.85
N SER A 199 15.33 3.12 4.81
CA SER A 199 16.12 2.80 6.00
C SER A 199 17.04 1.59 5.80
N GLY A 200 16.78 0.76 4.79
CA GLY A 200 17.67 -0.32 4.35
C GLY A 200 16.92 -1.56 3.88
N LEU A 201 17.63 -2.69 3.88
CA LEU A 201 17.08 -3.98 3.49
C LEU A 201 16.71 -4.82 4.72
N SER A 202 15.49 -5.35 4.75
CA SER A 202 14.97 -6.19 5.83
C SER A 202 14.55 -7.57 5.31
N VAL A 203 15.22 -8.62 5.77
CA VAL A 203 14.90 -10.00 5.35
C VAL A 203 13.55 -10.43 5.93
N LEU A 204 12.67 -10.95 5.07
CA LEU A 204 11.37 -11.47 5.49
C LEU A 204 11.54 -12.75 6.30
N GLY A 205 10.93 -12.77 7.48
CA GLY A 205 10.88 -13.92 8.37
C GLY A 205 9.45 -14.16 8.87
N VAL A 206 9.28 -15.24 9.62
CA VAL A 206 8.02 -15.57 10.29
C VAL A 206 8.04 -15.11 11.74
N ASP A 207 6.88 -14.69 12.24
CA ASP A 207 6.66 -14.24 13.61
C ASP A 207 6.76 -15.38 14.64
N LYS A 208 6.37 -16.59 14.23
CA LYS A 208 6.39 -17.79 15.07
C LYS A 208 7.48 -18.77 14.60
N GLU A 209 7.85 -19.67 15.51
CA GLU A 209 8.67 -20.81 15.15
C GLU A 209 7.85 -21.77 14.27
N VAL A 210 8.23 -21.85 13.01
CA VAL A 210 7.62 -22.74 12.02
C VAL A 210 8.68 -23.75 11.56
N GLU A 211 8.25 -24.98 11.29
CA GLU A 211 9.11 -26.04 10.80
C GLU A 211 9.72 -25.69 9.43
N PRO A 212 11.01 -26.03 9.18
CA PRO A 212 11.64 -25.88 7.88
C PRO A 212 10.82 -26.53 6.76
N GLY A 213 10.69 -25.85 5.63
CA GLY A 213 9.94 -26.33 4.46
C GLY A 213 8.44 -26.08 4.51
N SER A 214 7.93 -25.42 5.55
CA SER A 214 6.52 -25.05 5.62
C SER A 214 6.16 -24.07 4.49
N PRO A 215 5.08 -24.33 3.72
CA PRO A 215 4.68 -23.47 2.61
C PRO A 215 4.05 -22.18 3.14
N ALA A 216 4.49 -21.04 2.59
CA ALA A 216 3.82 -19.76 2.79
C ALA A 216 2.67 -19.64 1.77
N LYS A 217 1.50 -19.19 2.24
CA LYS A 217 0.25 -19.11 1.47
C LYS A 217 -0.35 -17.73 1.59
#